data_AF-A0A963W0U6-F1
#
_entry.id   AF-A0A963W0U6-F1
#
_cell.length_a   1.000
_cell.length_b   1.000
_cell.length_c   1.000
_cell.angle_alpha   90.00
_cell.angle_beta   90.00
_cell.angle_gamma   90.00
#
_symmetry.space_group_name_H-M   'P 1'
#
loop_
_entity.id
_entity.type
_entity.pdbx_description
1 polymer ?
#
loop_
_entity_poly.entity_id
_entity_poly.type
_entity_poly.pdbx_seq_one_letter_code
_entity_poly.pdbx_strand_id
1 'polypeptide(L)'
;MSIATGQPSLVLMSKGSTHIPVWSLSGGTVGQSVAGVVTGLPKDCAAVKVEIVVTSTDETTSPEFQDVYRVHLSQMVENAPFTERYALGKPVRSALPGAPFHSRTILLESYYEVVPDAPLTVRIQREPSDVGDTFIKPIGLATVKVTPLNALPKPHVVQDVSGYNSWPMIQAIGDKLVCVYGRGKGHTIASDDRAVYARTSTDGGKTWTPETVVGDAAGYGEVAVGKGLDSTGAMLLWVRRIGKNEWHHDLYRSTDGVAFPLVATPTLAVRPMQITDVFAVPNVGLMALWFGGDYSDKPTQSWGTMTSSDDGKTWTQTPVETGLLKADWPTEPAAVYLGDGKILAIARTETGPAQFQIVSTDSGVTWTRTRTNISDVSASTPSLILDAKTGRLSNYYYERGRGILRRRVVDPNVVFDHPLSWPGSEAVAIGSPVPWDAGNANATVIGGTHFVSFYSGKAPDTSVMVSEISAQK
;
A
#
# COMPACT_ATOMS: atom_id res chain seq x y z
N MET A 1 -33.69 6.71 -11.51
CA MET A 1 -34.46 6.96 -10.28
C MET A 1 -33.50 6.93 -9.10
N SER A 2 -33.55 7.89 -8.18
CA SER A 2 -32.71 7.92 -6.98
C SER A 2 -33.54 7.65 -5.74
N ILE A 3 -33.03 6.86 -4.81
CA ILE A 3 -33.66 6.52 -3.52
C ILE A 3 -32.86 7.20 -2.41
N ALA A 4 -33.54 7.83 -1.45
CA ALA A 4 -32.92 8.51 -0.33
C ALA A 4 -33.28 7.82 1.01
N THR A 5 -32.33 7.73 1.94
CA THR A 5 -32.55 7.24 3.32
C THR A 5 -32.00 8.23 4.33
N GLY A 6 -32.62 8.36 5.51
CA GLY A 6 -32.15 9.26 6.57
C GLY A 6 -32.53 10.74 6.40
N GLN A 7 -33.47 11.04 5.50
CA GLN A 7 -33.97 12.40 5.20
C GLN A 7 -32.94 13.40 4.63
N PRO A 8 -32.09 13.04 3.65
CA PRO A 8 -31.40 14.06 2.86
C PRO A 8 -32.42 14.83 2.00
N SER A 9 -32.12 16.08 1.68
CA SER A 9 -33.03 16.94 0.90
C SER A 9 -32.46 17.26 -0.48
N LEU A 10 -33.29 17.19 -1.52
CA LEU A 10 -32.95 17.72 -2.83
C LEU A 10 -33.14 19.23 -2.79
N VAL A 11 -32.05 19.99 -2.96
CA VAL A 11 -32.06 21.46 -2.88
C VAL A 11 -31.41 22.07 -4.11
N LEU A 12 -31.76 23.32 -4.41
CA LEU A 12 -31.14 24.09 -5.48
C LEU A 12 -30.07 25.02 -4.88
N MET A 13 -28.79 24.68 -5.07
CA MET A 13 -27.69 25.57 -4.68
C MET A 13 -27.50 26.63 -5.75
N SER A 14 -27.39 27.89 -5.34
CA SER A 14 -27.42 29.05 -6.24
C SER A 14 -26.29 30.04 -5.93
N LYS A 15 -25.64 30.58 -6.97
CA LYS A 15 -24.71 31.73 -6.90
C LYS A 15 -24.82 32.54 -8.17
N GLY A 16 -25.31 33.78 -8.06
CA GLY A 16 -25.61 34.61 -9.24
C GLY A 16 -26.65 33.91 -10.13
N SER A 17 -26.33 33.76 -11.42
CA SER A 17 -27.17 33.07 -12.42
C SER A 17 -26.95 31.56 -12.48
N THR A 18 -26.05 31.00 -11.66
CA THR A 18 -25.76 29.56 -11.65
C THR A 18 -26.64 28.87 -10.61
N HIS A 19 -27.36 27.83 -11.04
CA HIS A 19 -28.23 27.02 -10.19
C HIS A 19 -27.97 25.54 -10.45
N ILE A 20 -27.65 24.77 -9.41
CA ILE A 20 -27.39 23.34 -9.50
C ILE A 20 -28.24 22.56 -8.49
N PRO A 21 -29.00 21.53 -8.92
CA PRO A 21 -29.68 20.64 -7.99
C PRO A 21 -28.66 19.73 -7.32
N VAL A 22 -28.73 19.62 -6.00
CA VAL A 22 -27.85 18.75 -5.21
C VAL A 22 -28.64 18.02 -4.13
N TRP A 23 -28.16 16.85 -3.73
CA TRP A 23 -28.62 16.21 -2.49
C TRP A 23 -27.84 16.77 -1.31
N SER A 24 -28.52 17.49 -0.42
CA SER A 24 -27.94 18.00 0.82
C SER A 24 -27.82 16.90 1.86
N LEU A 25 -26.58 16.59 2.26
CA LEU A 25 -26.22 15.60 3.27
C LEU A 25 -25.74 16.31 4.54
N SER A 26 -26.47 16.10 5.64
CA SER A 26 -26.20 16.64 6.98
C SER A 26 -24.86 16.16 7.54
N GLY A 27 -24.12 17.06 8.17
CA GLY A 27 -22.92 16.72 8.97
C GLY A 27 -23.24 16.36 10.42
N GLY A 28 -24.51 16.31 10.81
CA GLY A 28 -24.94 15.99 12.18
C GLY A 28 -25.92 14.81 12.28
N THR A 29 -26.30 14.19 11.16
CA THR A 29 -27.31 13.11 11.13
C THR A 29 -26.75 11.86 10.49
N VAL A 30 -26.58 10.80 11.29
CA VAL A 30 -26.07 9.51 10.84
C VAL A 30 -27.06 8.80 9.91
N GLY A 31 -26.55 8.08 8.91
CA GLY A 31 -27.34 7.21 8.04
C GLY A 31 -27.98 7.91 6.83
N GLN A 32 -27.67 9.18 6.60
CA GLN A 32 -28.09 9.88 5.38
C GLN A 32 -27.37 9.31 4.15
N SER A 33 -28.15 8.87 3.17
CA SER A 33 -27.60 8.34 1.94
C SER A 33 -28.52 8.52 0.73
N VAL A 34 -27.91 8.50 -0.44
CA VAL A 34 -28.59 8.58 -1.74
C VAL A 34 -28.10 7.42 -2.61
N ALA A 35 -29.04 6.67 -3.18
CA ALA A 35 -28.77 5.52 -4.03
C ALA A 35 -29.30 5.75 -5.45
N GLY A 36 -28.60 5.19 -6.43
CA GLY A 36 -29.04 5.10 -7.81
C GLY A 36 -28.67 3.76 -8.42
N VAL A 37 -29.28 3.43 -9.55
CA VAL A 37 -28.96 2.22 -10.32
C VAL A 37 -28.28 2.63 -11.62
N VAL A 38 -27.13 2.02 -11.89
CA VAL A 38 -26.41 2.09 -13.15
C VAL A 38 -26.76 0.84 -13.95
N THR A 39 -27.31 1.05 -15.14
CA THR A 39 -27.60 0.02 -16.13
C THR A 39 -26.76 0.25 -17.39
N GLY A 40 -26.59 -0.79 -18.21
CA GLY A 40 -25.89 -0.66 -19.49
C GLY A 40 -24.38 -0.42 -19.36
N LEU A 41 -23.72 -1.04 -18.37
CA LEU A 41 -22.26 -1.11 -18.37
C LEU A 41 -21.78 -1.82 -19.64
N PRO A 42 -20.64 -1.40 -20.25
CA PRO A 42 -20.07 -2.08 -21.40
C PRO A 42 -19.88 -3.58 -21.14
N LYS A 43 -20.04 -4.42 -22.16
CA LYS A 43 -19.93 -5.89 -22.02
C LYS A 43 -18.53 -6.34 -21.57
N ASP A 44 -17.51 -5.57 -21.91
CA ASP A 44 -16.11 -5.76 -21.55
C ASP A 44 -15.70 -5.04 -20.24
N CYS A 45 -16.67 -4.42 -19.54
CA CYS A 45 -16.46 -3.82 -18.24
C CYS A 45 -16.16 -4.90 -17.19
N ALA A 46 -14.90 -4.97 -16.75
CA ALA A 46 -14.48 -5.92 -15.71
C ALA A 46 -14.72 -5.37 -14.30
N ALA A 47 -14.64 -4.04 -14.14
CA ALA A 47 -14.82 -3.37 -12.86
C ALA A 47 -15.32 -1.94 -13.05
N VAL A 48 -15.64 -1.27 -11.95
CA VAL A 48 -15.98 0.16 -11.95
C VAL A 48 -15.16 0.94 -10.93
N LYS A 49 -14.94 2.21 -11.25
CA LYS A 49 -14.48 3.27 -10.35
C LYS A 49 -15.65 4.19 -9.99
N VAL A 50 -15.77 4.60 -8.73
CA VAL A 50 -16.83 5.50 -8.25
C VAL A 50 -16.23 6.76 -7.64
N GLU A 51 -16.61 7.90 -8.21
CA GLU A 51 -16.25 9.24 -7.78
C GLU A 51 -17.52 10.03 -7.44
N ILE A 52 -17.45 10.93 -6.48
CA ILE A 52 -18.50 11.90 -6.20
C ILE A 52 -18.00 13.32 -6.41
N VAL A 53 -18.88 14.22 -6.83
CA VAL A 53 -18.63 15.66 -6.83
C VAL A 53 -19.50 16.28 -5.75
N VAL A 54 -18.85 16.98 -4.81
CA VAL A 54 -19.52 17.64 -3.69
C VAL A 54 -19.17 19.12 -3.65
N THR A 55 -20.06 19.92 -3.06
CA THR A 55 -19.89 21.37 -2.92
C THR A 55 -20.62 21.88 -1.68
N SER A 56 -20.17 23.01 -1.14
CA SER A 56 -20.81 23.70 -0.02
C SER A 56 -21.11 25.15 -0.39
N THR A 57 -22.13 25.74 0.21
CA THR A 57 -22.39 27.20 0.17
C THR A 57 -22.06 27.88 1.49
N ASP A 58 -21.60 27.11 2.49
CA ASP A 58 -21.36 27.59 3.84
C ASP A 58 -20.02 28.35 3.91
N GLU A 59 -20.06 29.59 4.40
CA GLU A 59 -18.89 30.48 4.46
C GLU A 59 -17.79 29.99 5.42
N THR A 60 -18.08 29.02 6.28
CA THR A 60 -17.13 28.45 7.25
C THR A 60 -16.24 27.34 6.68
N THR A 61 -16.34 27.04 5.37
CA THR A 61 -15.45 26.08 4.71
C THR A 61 -13.99 26.46 4.90
N SER A 62 -13.16 25.51 5.33
CA SER A 62 -11.73 25.69 5.55
C SER A 62 -10.99 24.36 5.35
N PRO A 63 -9.73 24.35 4.88
CA PRO A 63 -8.91 23.13 4.80
C PRO A 63 -8.62 22.47 6.15
N GLU A 64 -8.89 23.15 7.26
CA GLU A 64 -8.84 22.59 8.62
C GLU A 64 -9.98 21.60 8.90
N PHE A 65 -11.07 21.70 8.14
CA PHE A 65 -12.21 20.80 8.27
C PHE A 65 -12.16 19.68 7.22
N GLN A 66 -12.75 18.56 7.61
CA GLN A 66 -12.92 17.37 6.78
C GLN A 66 -14.37 16.92 6.83
N ASP A 67 -14.81 16.27 5.77
CA ASP A 67 -16.02 15.47 5.79
C ASP A 67 -15.71 14.08 5.23
N VAL A 68 -16.62 13.14 5.51
CA VAL A 68 -16.35 11.72 5.28
C VAL A 68 -17.50 11.07 4.54
N TYR A 69 -17.16 10.37 3.48
CA TYR A 69 -18.14 9.63 2.67
C TYR A 69 -17.70 8.19 2.49
N ARG A 70 -18.66 7.32 2.24
CA ARG A 70 -18.42 5.99 1.70
C ARG A 70 -19.43 5.63 0.64
N VAL A 71 -19.05 4.66 -0.17
CA VAL A 71 -19.92 4.04 -1.16
C VAL A 71 -20.34 2.64 -0.69
N HIS A 72 -21.58 2.28 -0.98
CA HIS A 72 -22.08 0.92 -0.95
C HIS A 72 -22.34 0.50 -2.39
N LEU A 73 -21.80 -0.65 -2.79
CA LEU A 73 -21.96 -1.20 -4.13
C LEU A 73 -22.67 -2.53 -4.03
N SER A 74 -23.69 -2.74 -4.85
CA SER A 74 -24.28 -4.06 -4.99
C SER A 74 -24.75 -4.37 -6.40
N GLN A 75 -24.71 -5.64 -6.78
CA GLN A 75 -25.31 -6.10 -8.03
C GLN A 75 -26.44 -7.09 -7.78
N MET A 76 -27.55 -6.88 -8.48
CA MET A 76 -28.68 -7.81 -8.50
C MET A 76 -28.44 -8.81 -9.63
N VAL A 77 -27.95 -9.99 -9.28
CA VAL A 77 -27.74 -11.10 -10.22
C VAL A 77 -28.91 -12.06 -10.11
N GLU A 78 -29.42 -12.53 -11.25
CA GLU A 78 -30.53 -13.48 -11.28
C GLU A 78 -30.16 -14.76 -10.51
N ASN A 79 -31.10 -15.26 -9.69
CA ASN A 79 -30.94 -16.47 -8.87
C ASN A 79 -29.83 -16.43 -7.80
N ALA A 80 -29.27 -15.26 -7.50
CA ALA A 80 -28.33 -15.07 -6.39
C ALA A 80 -28.99 -14.32 -5.21
N PRO A 81 -28.62 -14.60 -3.95
CA PRO A 81 -28.99 -13.74 -2.83
C PRO A 81 -28.53 -12.30 -3.07
N PHE A 82 -29.41 -11.32 -2.85
CA PHE A 82 -29.09 -9.90 -3.09
C PHE A 82 -27.92 -9.37 -2.23
N THR A 83 -27.58 -10.07 -1.15
CA THR A 83 -26.45 -9.78 -0.27
C THR A 83 -25.12 -10.36 -0.75
N GLU A 84 -25.12 -11.33 -1.66
CA GLU A 84 -23.92 -12.03 -2.11
C GLU A 84 -22.91 -11.08 -2.77
N ARG A 85 -23.43 -10.12 -3.54
CA ARG A 85 -22.62 -9.17 -4.31
C ARG A 85 -22.71 -7.77 -3.73
N TYR A 86 -22.60 -7.65 -2.41
CA TYR A 86 -22.55 -6.38 -1.71
C TYR A 86 -21.12 -6.09 -1.24
N ALA A 87 -20.62 -4.89 -1.52
CA ALA A 87 -19.39 -4.36 -0.96
C ALA A 87 -19.64 -3.06 -0.21
N LEU A 88 -19.12 -3.00 1.01
CA LEU A 88 -19.07 -1.79 1.82
C LEU A 88 -17.72 -1.10 1.59
N GLY A 89 -17.75 0.06 0.95
CA GLY A 89 -16.58 0.91 0.77
C GLY A 89 -16.04 1.45 2.10
N LYS A 90 -14.73 1.68 2.13
CA LYS A 90 -14.06 2.32 3.27
C LYS A 90 -14.43 3.80 3.34
N PRO A 91 -14.50 4.40 4.54
CA PRO A 91 -14.69 5.85 4.67
C PRO A 91 -13.51 6.58 4.03
N VAL A 92 -13.83 7.58 3.20
CA VAL A 92 -12.87 8.46 2.55
C VAL A 92 -13.04 9.86 3.13
N ARG A 93 -11.97 10.35 3.74
CA ARG A 93 -11.89 11.69 4.34
C ARG A 93 -11.34 12.66 3.31
N SER A 94 -11.93 13.84 3.21
CA SER A 94 -11.48 14.89 2.29
C SER A 94 -11.50 16.25 2.97
N ALA A 95 -10.40 17.00 2.84
CA ALA A 95 -10.33 18.38 3.33
C ALA A 95 -11.29 19.29 2.53
N LEU A 96 -11.87 20.29 3.19
CA LEU A 96 -12.73 21.26 2.52
C LEU A 96 -11.90 22.33 1.79
N PRO A 97 -12.45 22.98 0.74
CA PRO A 97 -11.85 24.15 0.15
C PRO A 97 -11.80 25.32 1.14
N GLY A 98 -10.91 26.28 0.91
CA GLY A 98 -10.81 27.50 1.75
C GLY A 98 -11.91 28.55 1.51
N ALA A 99 -12.90 28.24 0.69
CA ALA A 99 -14.02 29.14 0.40
C ALA A 99 -15.27 28.35 -0.06
N PRO A 100 -16.48 28.89 0.13
CA PRO A 100 -17.71 28.27 -0.36
C PRO A 100 -17.80 28.32 -1.89
N PHE A 101 -18.70 27.51 -2.44
CA PHE A 101 -18.99 27.39 -3.87
C PHE A 101 -17.83 26.84 -4.72
N HIS A 102 -16.93 26.10 -4.07
CA HIS A 102 -15.92 25.30 -4.74
C HIS A 102 -16.34 23.83 -4.73
N SER A 103 -16.37 23.21 -5.91
CA SER A 103 -16.59 21.79 -6.03
C SER A 103 -15.29 21.01 -5.81
N ARG A 104 -15.42 19.77 -5.36
CA ARG A 104 -14.31 18.82 -5.25
C ARG A 104 -14.77 17.42 -5.64
N THR A 105 -13.88 16.72 -6.32
CA THR A 105 -14.08 15.32 -6.72
C THR A 105 -13.43 14.42 -5.69
N ILE A 106 -14.19 13.48 -5.14
CA ILE A 106 -13.73 12.51 -4.13
C ILE A 106 -13.85 11.11 -4.71
N LEU A 107 -12.75 10.37 -4.73
CA LEU A 107 -12.72 8.96 -5.11
C LEU A 107 -13.17 8.09 -3.94
N LEU A 108 -14.29 7.38 -4.08
CA LEU A 108 -14.82 6.50 -3.03
C LEU A 108 -14.46 5.04 -3.23
N GLU A 109 -14.33 4.59 -4.48
CA GLU A 109 -13.88 3.25 -4.82
C GLU A 109 -13.11 3.34 -6.14
N SER A 110 -11.90 2.80 -6.17
CA SER A 110 -11.08 2.81 -7.38
C SER A 110 -11.18 1.53 -8.20
N TYR A 111 -11.68 0.44 -7.62
CA TYR A 111 -11.88 -0.81 -8.32
C TYR A 111 -12.91 -1.69 -7.60
N TYR A 112 -14.07 -1.91 -8.23
CA TYR A 112 -15.06 -2.90 -7.81
C TYR A 112 -15.38 -3.80 -8.99
N GLU A 113 -15.04 -5.09 -8.89
CA GLU A 113 -15.33 -6.07 -9.93
C GLU A 113 -16.84 -6.20 -10.15
N VAL A 114 -17.26 -6.18 -11.41
CA VAL A 114 -18.66 -6.27 -11.78
C VAL A 114 -18.95 -7.54 -12.55
N VAL A 115 -20.13 -8.09 -12.33
CA VAL A 115 -20.72 -9.11 -13.21
C VAL A 115 -21.26 -8.39 -14.44
N PRO A 116 -20.87 -8.80 -15.67
CA PRO A 116 -21.42 -8.23 -16.90
C PRO A 116 -22.95 -8.29 -16.93
N ASP A 117 -23.57 -7.29 -17.55
CA ASP A 117 -25.03 -7.14 -17.75
C ASP A 117 -25.90 -7.02 -16.48
N ALA A 118 -25.37 -7.29 -15.28
CA ALA A 118 -26.10 -7.14 -14.03
C ALA A 118 -26.16 -5.67 -13.57
N PRO A 119 -27.35 -5.12 -13.23
CA PRO A 119 -27.48 -3.75 -12.74
C PRO A 119 -26.65 -3.49 -11.48
N LEU A 120 -25.92 -2.37 -11.47
CA LEU A 120 -25.14 -1.93 -10.32
C LEU A 120 -25.91 -0.88 -9.53
N THR A 121 -26.20 -1.18 -8.26
CA THR A 121 -26.69 -0.19 -7.31
C THR A 121 -25.49 0.51 -6.66
N VAL A 122 -25.50 1.84 -6.69
CA VAL A 122 -24.50 2.69 -6.06
C VAL A 122 -25.19 3.57 -5.03
N ARG A 123 -24.78 3.45 -3.77
CA ARG A 123 -25.32 4.24 -2.66
C ARG A 123 -24.21 5.03 -1.98
N ILE A 124 -24.35 6.35 -1.94
CA ILE A 124 -23.41 7.28 -1.32
C ILE A 124 -23.94 7.66 0.05
N GLN A 125 -23.12 7.47 1.08
CA GLN A 125 -23.44 7.82 2.46
C GLN A 125 -22.39 8.78 3.01
N ARG A 126 -22.84 9.81 3.73
CA ARG A 126 -21.96 10.63 4.57
C ARG A 126 -21.84 9.99 5.97
N GLU A 127 -20.69 10.14 6.61
CA GLU A 127 -20.35 9.50 7.89
C GLU A 127 -20.14 10.49 9.05
N PRO A 128 -21.17 11.19 9.56
CA PRO A 128 -21.03 12.14 10.68
C PRO A 128 -20.49 11.56 12.00
N SER A 129 -20.53 10.23 12.18
CA SER A 129 -19.98 9.56 13.35
C SER A 129 -18.51 9.19 13.21
N ASP A 130 -17.92 9.31 12.01
CA ASP A 130 -16.48 9.13 11.83
C ASP A 130 -15.76 10.32 12.48
N VAL A 131 -14.74 10.04 13.30
CA VAL A 131 -13.97 11.09 13.99
C VAL A 131 -13.29 12.08 13.05
N GLY A 132 -13.16 11.73 11.76
CA GLY A 132 -12.66 12.61 10.71
C GLY A 132 -13.74 13.46 10.03
N ASP A 133 -15.03 13.30 10.30
CA ASP A 133 -16.07 14.22 9.78
C ASP A 133 -16.20 15.42 10.73
N THR A 134 -15.25 16.34 10.62
CA THR A 134 -15.15 17.51 11.49
C THR A 134 -16.03 18.68 11.02
N PHE A 135 -16.54 18.65 9.79
CA PHE A 135 -17.39 19.70 9.23
C PHE A 135 -18.88 19.45 9.45
N ILE A 136 -19.44 19.82 10.60
CA ILE A 136 -20.82 19.44 10.97
C ILE A 136 -21.97 20.08 10.13
N LYS A 137 -21.67 20.93 9.14
CA LYS A 137 -22.67 21.61 8.29
C LYS A 137 -23.05 20.77 7.06
N PRO A 138 -24.21 21.03 6.43
CA PRO A 138 -24.62 20.28 5.23
C PRO A 138 -23.65 20.45 4.05
N ILE A 139 -23.49 19.38 3.27
CA ILE A 139 -22.73 19.39 2.01
C ILE A 139 -23.63 18.87 0.88
N GLY A 140 -23.58 19.53 -0.26
CA GLY A 140 -24.33 19.12 -1.45
C GLY A 140 -23.57 18.06 -2.26
N LEU A 141 -24.16 16.88 -2.42
CA LEU A 141 -23.76 15.88 -3.41
C LEU A 141 -24.35 16.26 -4.77
N ALA A 142 -23.50 16.74 -5.67
CA ALA A 142 -23.88 17.26 -6.98
C ALA A 142 -23.84 16.18 -8.08
N THR A 143 -22.89 15.26 -8.03
CA THR A 143 -22.73 14.23 -9.06
C THR A 143 -22.16 12.95 -8.48
N VAL A 144 -22.61 11.81 -9.00
CA VAL A 144 -21.97 10.51 -8.82
C VAL A 144 -21.51 10.05 -10.19
N LYS A 145 -20.20 9.79 -10.33
CA LYS A 145 -19.59 9.33 -11.57
C LYS A 145 -19.15 7.88 -11.39
N VAL A 146 -19.70 7.01 -12.22
CA VAL A 146 -19.31 5.59 -12.30
C VAL A 146 -18.57 5.40 -13.61
N THR A 147 -17.30 5.04 -13.53
CA THR A 147 -16.42 4.85 -14.69
C THR A 147 -16.18 3.37 -14.90
N PRO A 148 -16.61 2.77 -16.03
CA PRO A 148 -16.23 1.42 -16.42
C PRO A 148 -14.71 1.27 -16.54
N LEU A 149 -14.18 0.13 -16.10
CA LEU A 149 -12.77 -0.21 -16.15
C LEU A 149 -12.58 -1.50 -16.95
N ASN A 150 -11.51 -1.52 -17.74
CA ASN A 150 -11.05 -2.71 -18.43
C ASN A 150 -10.48 -3.73 -17.43
N ALA A 151 -10.39 -4.99 -17.85
CA ALA A 151 -9.68 -6.01 -17.10
C ALA A 151 -8.22 -5.61 -16.86
N LEU A 152 -7.73 -5.87 -15.65
CA LEU A 152 -6.33 -5.62 -15.31
C LEU A 152 -5.41 -6.67 -15.96
N PRO A 153 -4.16 -6.29 -16.30
CA PRO A 153 -3.17 -7.24 -16.78
C PRO A 153 -2.96 -8.39 -15.80
N LYS A 154 -2.73 -9.60 -16.34
CA LYS A 154 -2.42 -10.76 -15.52
C LYS A 154 -0.96 -10.71 -15.06
N PRO A 155 -0.67 -10.85 -13.76
CA PRO A 155 0.69 -11.03 -13.26
C PRO A 155 1.34 -12.28 -13.85
N HIS A 156 2.66 -12.26 -13.98
CA HIS A 156 3.46 -13.43 -14.33
C HIS A 156 3.81 -14.24 -13.08
N VAL A 157 3.83 -15.56 -13.22
CA VAL A 157 4.19 -16.48 -12.13
C VAL A 157 5.70 -16.54 -12.00
N VAL A 158 6.22 -16.24 -10.81
CA VAL A 158 7.62 -16.47 -10.45
C VAL A 158 7.78 -17.90 -9.90
N GLN A 159 6.85 -18.32 -9.03
CA GLN A 159 6.87 -19.63 -8.37
C GLN A 159 5.45 -20.04 -7.94
N ASP A 160 5.08 -21.30 -8.21
CA ASP A 160 3.77 -21.89 -7.89
C ASP A 160 3.84 -23.38 -7.52
N VAL A 161 5.03 -23.95 -7.31
CA VAL A 161 5.16 -25.31 -6.76
C VAL A 161 4.56 -25.37 -5.35
N SER A 162 4.18 -26.58 -4.93
CA SER A 162 3.56 -26.79 -3.62
C SER A 162 4.40 -26.25 -2.46
N GLY A 163 3.72 -25.66 -1.49
CA GLY A 163 4.29 -24.96 -0.35
C GLY A 163 3.85 -23.51 -0.24
N TYR A 164 4.13 -22.94 0.92
CA TYR A 164 3.81 -21.56 1.28
C TYR A 164 4.91 -20.62 0.77
N ASN A 165 4.86 -20.34 -0.54
CA ASN A 165 5.74 -19.37 -1.20
C ASN A 165 5.30 -17.94 -0.84
N SER A 166 6.15 -17.19 -0.14
CA SER A 166 5.76 -15.92 0.50
C SER A 166 6.91 -14.93 0.62
N TRP A 167 6.55 -13.70 1.02
CA TRP A 167 7.48 -12.59 1.30
C TRP A 167 8.50 -12.33 0.17
N PRO A 168 8.02 -12.07 -1.06
CA PRO A 168 8.92 -11.82 -2.16
C PRO A 168 9.60 -10.45 -2.06
N MET A 169 10.85 -10.41 -2.48
CA MET A 169 11.68 -9.21 -2.66
C MET A 169 12.20 -9.22 -4.10
N ILE A 170 11.91 -8.18 -4.88
CA ILE A 170 12.31 -8.10 -6.30
C ILE A 170 13.27 -6.94 -6.53
N GLN A 171 14.42 -7.18 -7.13
CA GLN A 171 15.43 -6.15 -7.40
C GLN A 171 15.96 -6.29 -8.82
N ALA A 172 16.13 -5.16 -9.51
CA ALA A 172 16.87 -5.12 -10.76
C ALA A 172 18.38 -5.09 -10.48
N ILE A 173 19.14 -5.94 -11.18
CA ILE A 173 20.59 -5.85 -11.33
C ILE A 173 20.87 -5.57 -12.80
N GLY A 174 21.15 -4.30 -13.14
CA GLY A 174 21.16 -3.86 -14.53
C GLY A 174 19.78 -4.02 -15.19
N ASP A 175 19.70 -4.79 -16.27
CA ASP A 175 18.48 -5.10 -17.02
C ASP A 175 17.84 -6.45 -16.64
N LYS A 176 18.39 -7.12 -15.62
CA LYS A 176 17.91 -8.40 -15.11
C LYS A 176 17.08 -8.21 -13.85
N LEU A 177 15.94 -8.88 -13.78
CA LEU A 177 15.16 -8.99 -12.54
C LEU A 177 15.65 -10.18 -11.71
N VAL A 178 15.76 -9.98 -10.40
CA VAL A 178 16.00 -11.02 -9.40
C VAL A 178 14.82 -10.99 -8.42
N CYS A 179 14.11 -12.10 -8.29
CA CYS A 179 13.04 -12.24 -7.31
C CYS A 179 13.45 -13.29 -6.28
N VAL A 180 13.54 -12.87 -5.03
CA VAL A 180 13.86 -13.70 -3.87
C VAL A 180 12.58 -13.92 -3.06
N TYR A 181 12.35 -15.11 -2.52
CA TYR A 181 11.16 -15.42 -1.73
C TYR A 181 11.45 -16.54 -0.73
N GLY A 182 10.61 -16.66 0.31
CA GLY A 182 10.66 -17.80 1.23
C GLY A 182 9.68 -18.89 0.82
N ARG A 183 10.01 -20.16 1.05
CA ARG A 183 9.07 -21.29 0.93
C ARG A 183 9.14 -22.17 2.17
N GLY A 184 7.98 -22.52 2.72
CA GLY A 184 7.80 -23.46 3.84
C GLY A 184 6.42 -24.12 3.78
N LYS A 185 5.88 -24.63 4.88
CA LYS A 185 4.59 -25.36 4.95
C LYS A 185 3.39 -24.49 5.37
N GLY A 186 3.63 -23.27 5.84
CA GLY A 186 2.57 -22.36 6.27
C GLY A 186 3.08 -20.96 6.58
N HIS A 187 2.19 -20.12 7.13
CA HIS A 187 2.50 -18.74 7.53
C HIS A 187 3.30 -18.69 8.85
N THR A 188 4.48 -19.30 8.84
CA THR A 188 5.42 -19.39 9.97
C THR A 188 6.77 -18.80 9.56
N ILE A 189 7.47 -18.16 10.49
CA ILE A 189 8.74 -17.47 10.21
C ILE A 189 9.98 -18.16 10.79
N ALA A 190 9.78 -19.10 11.71
CA ALA A 190 10.86 -19.75 12.48
C ALA A 190 10.88 -21.28 12.31
N SER A 191 10.08 -21.82 11.39
CA SER A 191 10.02 -23.25 11.16
C SER A 191 11.18 -23.69 10.26
N ASP A 192 11.82 -24.79 10.60
CA ASP A 192 13.05 -25.31 9.98
C ASP A 192 12.83 -25.87 8.56
N ASP A 193 11.58 -26.05 8.15
CA ASP A 193 11.20 -26.38 6.78
C ASP A 193 11.24 -25.17 5.83
N ARG A 194 11.54 -23.97 6.36
CA ARG A 194 11.50 -22.73 5.62
C ARG A 194 12.89 -22.24 5.21
N ALA A 195 13.08 -22.14 3.89
CA ALA A 195 14.30 -21.64 3.28
C ALA A 195 13.99 -20.45 2.34
N VAL A 196 15.04 -19.75 1.92
CA VAL A 196 14.99 -18.60 1.00
C VAL A 196 15.60 -18.99 -0.34
N TYR A 197 14.89 -18.61 -1.40
CA TYR A 197 15.21 -18.99 -2.77
C TYR A 197 15.18 -17.78 -3.69
N ALA A 198 15.95 -17.83 -4.78
CA ALA A 198 15.98 -16.82 -5.81
C ALA A 198 15.71 -17.40 -7.20
N ARG A 199 15.11 -16.58 -8.06
CA ARG A 199 14.98 -16.78 -9.49
C ARG A 199 15.32 -15.49 -10.23
N THR A 200 15.81 -15.61 -11.46
CA THR A 200 16.11 -14.45 -12.30
C THR A 200 15.32 -14.45 -13.60
N SER A 201 15.11 -13.27 -14.16
CA SER A 201 14.44 -13.06 -15.44
C SER A 201 15.13 -11.98 -16.26
N THR A 202 15.19 -12.18 -17.58
CA THR A 202 15.77 -11.25 -18.57
C THR A 202 14.74 -10.78 -19.60
N ASP A 203 13.47 -11.14 -19.44
CA ASP A 203 12.39 -10.85 -20.39
C ASP A 203 11.21 -10.10 -19.75
N GLY A 204 11.48 -9.37 -18.66
CA GLY A 204 10.48 -8.60 -17.92
C GLY A 204 9.62 -9.46 -16.99
N GLY A 205 10.16 -10.58 -16.50
CA GLY A 205 9.46 -11.45 -15.55
C GLY A 205 8.48 -12.43 -16.20
N LYS A 206 8.51 -12.57 -17.54
CA LYS A 206 7.64 -13.50 -18.28
C LYS A 206 8.09 -14.94 -18.12
N THR A 207 9.41 -15.16 -18.12
CA THR A 207 10.03 -16.45 -17.80
C THR A 207 11.07 -16.28 -16.71
N TRP A 208 11.29 -17.35 -15.95
CA TRP A 208 12.18 -17.37 -14.80
C TRP A 208 13.10 -18.59 -14.86
N THR A 209 14.35 -18.39 -14.41
CA THR A 209 15.32 -19.48 -14.28
C THR A 209 14.88 -20.53 -13.26
N PRO A 210 15.51 -21.72 -13.26
CA PRO A 210 15.44 -22.62 -12.12
C PRO A 210 15.79 -21.91 -10.81
N GLU A 211 15.26 -22.46 -9.73
CA GLU A 211 15.44 -21.93 -8.38
C GLU A 211 16.88 -22.13 -7.91
N THR A 212 17.43 -21.11 -7.24
CA THR A 212 18.71 -21.21 -6.51
C THR A 212 18.46 -20.96 -5.03
N VAL A 213 19.15 -21.69 -4.16
CA VAL A 213 19.07 -21.50 -2.71
C VAL A 213 19.89 -20.27 -2.32
N VAL A 214 19.29 -19.36 -1.57
CA VAL A 214 19.95 -18.20 -0.97
C VAL A 214 20.38 -18.52 0.46
N GLY A 215 19.49 -19.16 1.23
CA GLY A 215 19.76 -19.62 2.58
C GLY A 215 18.81 -20.74 2.98
N ASP A 216 19.36 -21.72 3.71
CA ASP A 216 18.70 -22.96 4.15
C ASP A 216 19.47 -23.56 5.35
N ALA A 217 19.71 -22.76 6.39
CA ALA A 217 20.47 -23.22 7.53
C ALA A 217 19.65 -24.22 8.37
N ALA A 218 20.22 -25.42 8.58
CA ALA A 218 19.57 -26.46 9.38
C ALA A 218 19.21 -25.97 10.79
N GLY A 219 17.94 -26.19 11.19
CA GLY A 219 17.41 -25.77 12.50
C GLY A 219 16.95 -24.31 12.57
N TYR A 220 16.94 -23.58 11.45
CA TYR A 220 16.45 -22.21 11.37
C TYR A 220 15.33 -22.11 10.32
N GLY A 221 14.37 -21.23 10.59
CA GLY A 221 13.49 -20.71 9.55
C GLY A 221 14.03 -19.40 8.99
N GLU A 222 14.00 -19.25 7.67
CA GLU A 222 14.58 -18.10 6.97
C GLU A 222 13.57 -17.33 6.12
N VAL A 223 13.64 -16.00 6.15
CA VAL A 223 12.72 -15.14 5.40
C VAL A 223 13.46 -13.93 4.84
N ALA A 224 13.30 -13.67 3.55
CA ALA A 224 13.70 -12.41 2.93
C ALA A 224 12.84 -11.25 3.47
N VAL A 225 13.48 -10.16 3.92
CA VAL A 225 12.79 -9.06 4.61
C VAL A 225 13.12 -7.66 4.07
N GLY A 226 14.23 -7.49 3.35
CA GLY A 226 14.60 -6.22 2.76
C GLY A 226 15.60 -6.39 1.62
N LYS A 227 15.56 -5.49 0.65
CA LYS A 227 16.45 -5.51 -0.52
C LYS A 227 16.96 -4.10 -0.85
N GLY A 228 18.06 -4.03 -1.59
CA GLY A 228 18.50 -2.77 -2.20
C GLY A 228 19.74 -2.98 -3.04
N LEU A 229 20.46 -1.90 -3.33
CA LEU A 229 21.68 -1.91 -4.11
C LEU A 229 22.84 -1.33 -3.30
N ASP A 230 24.03 -1.89 -3.48
CA ASP A 230 25.28 -1.27 -3.04
C ASP A 230 25.77 -0.21 -4.05
N SER A 231 26.90 0.44 -3.75
CA SER A 231 27.49 1.46 -4.61
C SER A 231 27.89 0.97 -6.01
N THR A 232 28.03 -0.34 -6.20
CA THR A 232 28.40 -0.98 -7.48
C THR A 232 27.19 -1.44 -8.30
N GLY A 233 25.97 -1.29 -7.76
CA GLY A 233 24.75 -1.80 -8.37
C GLY A 233 24.54 -3.30 -8.15
N ALA A 234 25.28 -3.92 -7.22
CA ALA A 234 25.00 -5.29 -6.81
C ALA A 234 23.83 -5.31 -5.82
N MET A 235 23.02 -6.36 -5.90
CA MET A 235 21.91 -6.56 -4.98
C MET A 235 22.41 -6.84 -3.57
N LEU A 236 21.82 -6.17 -2.59
CA LEU A 236 21.87 -6.50 -1.18
C LEU A 236 20.52 -7.09 -0.75
N LEU A 237 20.56 -8.09 0.13
CA LEU A 237 19.37 -8.78 0.62
C LEU A 237 19.50 -9.08 2.11
N TRP A 238 18.59 -8.53 2.90
CA TRP A 238 18.38 -8.92 4.28
C TRP A 238 17.52 -10.19 4.37
N VAL A 239 18.04 -11.18 5.07
CA VAL A 239 17.32 -12.41 5.46
C VAL A 239 17.30 -12.48 6.97
N ARG A 240 16.10 -12.57 7.57
CA ARG A 240 15.99 -12.95 8.98
C ARG A 240 16.13 -14.46 9.08
N ARG A 241 16.97 -14.93 9.98
CA ARG A 241 17.23 -16.35 10.25
C ARG A 241 16.94 -16.64 11.71
N ILE A 242 15.88 -17.40 11.98
CA ILE A 242 15.32 -17.60 13.32
C ILE A 242 15.45 -19.05 13.71
N GLY A 243 16.19 -19.30 14.79
CA GLY A 243 16.40 -20.62 15.37
C GLY A 243 15.81 -20.69 16.77
N LYS A 244 16.11 -21.77 17.49
CA LYS A 244 15.67 -21.93 18.88
C LYS A 244 16.38 -20.92 19.78
N ASN A 245 15.63 -19.90 20.23
CA ASN A 245 16.13 -18.78 21.04
C ASN A 245 17.17 -17.88 20.33
N GLU A 246 17.33 -18.03 19.02
CA GLU A 246 18.29 -17.29 18.21
C GLU A 246 17.56 -16.52 17.12
N TRP A 247 18.00 -15.28 16.87
CA TRP A 247 17.39 -14.42 15.87
C TRP A 247 18.48 -13.56 15.23
N HIS A 248 18.88 -13.96 14.03
CA HIS A 248 19.90 -13.29 13.25
C HIS A 248 19.28 -12.52 12.09
N HIS A 249 20.00 -11.49 11.65
CA HIS A 249 19.71 -10.75 10.42
C HIS A 249 20.96 -10.84 9.56
N ASP A 250 20.89 -11.65 8.51
CA ASP A 250 21.99 -11.93 7.61
C ASP A 250 21.85 -11.05 6.37
N LEU A 251 22.93 -10.36 6.00
CA LEU A 251 23.01 -9.59 4.75
C LEU A 251 23.74 -10.42 3.71
N TYR A 252 23.04 -10.74 2.63
CA TYR A 252 23.61 -11.37 1.45
C TYR A 252 23.84 -10.34 0.35
N ARG A 253 24.79 -10.62 -0.54
CA ARG A 253 25.08 -9.78 -1.72
C ARG A 253 25.12 -10.62 -2.98
N SER A 254 24.60 -10.10 -4.09
CA SER A 254 24.66 -10.78 -5.39
C SER A 254 24.93 -9.81 -6.55
N THR A 255 25.81 -10.20 -7.46
CA THR A 255 26.08 -9.46 -8.70
C THR A 255 25.40 -10.05 -9.92
N ASP A 256 24.82 -11.26 -9.80
CA ASP A 256 24.26 -12.02 -10.93
C ASP A 256 22.82 -12.52 -10.69
N GLY A 257 22.34 -12.44 -9.45
CA GLY A 257 21.06 -12.96 -8.99
C GLY A 257 21.05 -14.48 -8.74
N VAL A 258 22.20 -15.13 -8.76
CA VAL A 258 22.38 -16.57 -8.60
C VAL A 258 23.24 -16.88 -7.39
N ALA A 259 24.43 -16.27 -7.29
CA ALA A 259 25.31 -16.43 -6.14
C ALA A 259 24.99 -15.37 -5.07
N PHE A 260 24.80 -15.80 -3.83
CA PHE A 260 24.52 -14.94 -2.68
C PHE A 260 25.52 -15.20 -1.55
N PRO A 261 26.78 -14.74 -1.65
CA PRO A 261 27.68 -14.72 -0.50
C PRO A 261 27.11 -13.90 0.67
N LEU A 262 27.26 -14.44 1.88
CA LEU A 262 27.01 -13.72 3.12
C LEU A 262 28.05 -12.60 3.30
N VAL A 263 27.59 -11.38 3.56
CA VAL A 263 28.42 -10.20 3.79
C VAL A 263 28.52 -9.85 5.26
N ALA A 264 27.40 -9.89 5.98
CA ALA A 264 27.37 -9.49 7.39
C ALA A 264 26.26 -10.20 8.17
N THR A 265 26.54 -10.47 9.44
CA THR A 265 25.54 -10.85 10.46
C THR A 265 25.75 -9.93 11.66
N PRO A 266 25.28 -8.67 11.61
CA PRO A 266 25.56 -7.70 12.67
C PRO A 266 24.97 -8.15 14.01
N THR A 267 25.69 -7.86 15.08
CA THR A 267 25.13 -7.94 16.44
C THR A 267 24.39 -6.65 16.74
N LEU A 268 23.10 -6.75 17.06
CA LEU A 268 22.21 -5.60 17.21
C LEU A 268 21.77 -5.45 18.66
N ALA A 269 21.80 -4.22 19.17
CA ALA A 269 21.43 -3.92 20.55
C ALA A 269 19.92 -4.10 20.78
N VAL A 270 19.12 -3.67 19.81
CA VAL A 270 17.67 -3.95 19.76
C VAL A 270 17.45 -5.01 18.70
N ARG A 271 16.79 -6.12 19.05
CA ARG A 271 16.44 -7.18 18.10
C ARG A 271 15.32 -6.70 17.17
N PRO A 272 15.58 -6.46 15.87
CA PRO A 272 14.52 -6.13 14.93
C PRO A 272 13.63 -7.34 14.64
N MET A 273 12.34 -7.09 14.41
CA MET A 273 11.44 -8.03 13.74
C MET A 273 11.83 -8.17 12.26
N GLN A 274 12.17 -7.03 11.63
CA GLN A 274 12.73 -6.94 10.29
C GLN A 274 13.64 -5.71 10.17
N ILE A 275 14.63 -5.82 9.28
CA ILE A 275 15.34 -4.70 8.65
C ILE A 275 14.80 -4.62 7.21
N THR A 276 14.35 -3.44 6.79
CA THR A 276 13.65 -3.25 5.52
C THR A 276 14.60 -2.86 4.38
N ASP A 277 14.04 -2.43 3.24
CA ASP A 277 14.79 -2.10 2.03
C ASP A 277 15.92 -1.10 2.29
N VAL A 278 17.04 -1.32 1.59
CA VAL A 278 18.24 -0.49 1.61
C VAL A 278 18.14 0.58 0.52
N PHE A 279 18.40 1.82 0.88
CA PHE A 279 18.45 2.96 -0.02
C PHE A 279 19.68 3.83 0.27
N ALA A 280 20.17 4.53 -0.75
CA ALA A 280 21.33 5.42 -0.62
C ALA A 280 20.90 6.80 -0.10
N VAL A 281 21.68 7.35 0.84
CA VAL A 281 21.57 8.71 1.34
C VAL A 281 22.94 9.38 1.19
N PRO A 282 23.07 10.43 0.35
CA PRO A 282 24.33 11.15 0.18
C PRO A 282 24.96 11.57 1.50
N ASN A 283 26.28 11.41 1.62
CA ASN A 283 27.10 11.69 2.81
C ASN A 283 26.84 10.80 4.04
N VAL A 284 25.81 9.94 4.02
CA VAL A 284 25.58 8.91 5.05
C VAL A 284 26.04 7.53 4.57
N GLY A 285 25.76 7.21 3.30
CA GLY A 285 26.01 5.90 2.71
C GLY A 285 24.71 5.15 2.46
N LEU A 286 24.68 3.86 2.78
CA LEU A 286 23.49 3.03 2.75
C LEU A 286 22.67 3.23 4.02
N MET A 287 21.35 3.30 3.89
CA MET A 287 20.41 3.34 4.98
C MET A 287 19.33 2.27 4.79
N ALA A 288 18.90 1.65 5.87
CA ALA A 288 17.66 0.88 5.93
C ALA A 288 16.88 1.31 7.18
N LEU A 289 15.58 1.04 7.19
CA LEU A 289 14.76 1.22 8.39
C LEU A 289 14.57 -0.13 9.07
N TRP A 290 14.28 -0.13 10.37
CA TRP A 290 13.99 -1.33 11.12
C TRP A 290 12.85 -1.09 12.10
N PHE A 291 12.15 -2.16 12.46
CA PHE A 291 11.15 -2.14 13.52
C PHE A 291 11.32 -3.37 14.41
N GLY A 292 11.13 -3.20 15.73
CA GLY A 292 11.35 -4.23 16.75
C GLY A 292 10.22 -4.23 17.77
N GLY A 293 9.87 -5.41 18.27
CA GLY A 293 8.64 -5.57 19.04
C GLY A 293 8.16 -7.01 19.23
N ASP A 294 6.98 -7.16 19.85
CA ASP A 294 6.36 -8.46 20.17
C ASP A 294 4.87 -8.55 19.81
N TYR A 295 4.32 -7.56 19.10
CA TYR A 295 2.90 -7.44 18.73
C TYR A 295 1.90 -7.37 19.90
N SER A 296 2.37 -7.27 21.14
CA SER A 296 1.52 -7.04 22.30
C SER A 296 1.04 -5.60 22.36
N ASP A 297 -0.02 -5.34 23.13
CA ASP A 297 -0.53 -3.99 23.37
C ASP A 297 0.27 -3.23 24.44
N LYS A 298 1.42 -3.77 24.87
CA LYS A 298 2.32 -3.12 25.82
C LYS A 298 3.21 -2.08 25.11
N PRO A 299 3.73 -1.09 25.84
CA PRO A 299 4.68 -0.11 25.31
C PRO A 299 6.08 -0.73 25.15
N THR A 300 6.20 -1.73 24.27
CA THR A 300 7.44 -2.48 24.00
C THR A 300 7.90 -2.33 22.55
N GLN A 301 7.13 -1.63 21.71
CA GLN A 301 7.42 -1.53 20.29
C GLN A 301 8.42 -0.39 20.01
N SER A 302 9.19 -0.53 18.94
CA SER A 302 10.25 0.41 18.55
C SER A 302 10.51 0.39 17.05
N TRP A 303 11.15 1.44 16.56
CA TRP A 303 11.68 1.51 15.20
C TRP A 303 12.88 2.46 15.14
N GLY A 304 13.63 2.37 14.04
CA GLY A 304 14.74 3.28 13.80
C GLY A 304 15.45 3.05 12.47
N THR A 305 16.72 3.43 12.41
CA THR A 305 17.57 3.33 11.22
C THR A 305 18.73 2.35 11.42
N MET A 306 19.18 1.79 10.31
CA MET A 306 20.43 1.09 10.13
C MET A 306 21.24 1.90 9.10
N THR A 307 22.51 2.21 9.37
CA THR A 307 23.38 2.92 8.41
C THR A 307 24.69 2.19 8.17
N SER A 308 25.21 2.26 6.94
CA SER A 308 26.49 1.66 6.55
C SER A 308 27.22 2.58 5.57
N SER A 309 28.50 2.80 5.80
CA SER A 309 29.38 3.60 4.93
C SER A 309 30.37 2.75 4.11
N ASP A 310 30.27 1.42 4.20
CA ASP A 310 31.23 0.47 3.63
C ASP A 310 30.55 -0.64 2.79
N ASP A 311 29.47 -0.26 2.09
CA ASP A 311 28.65 -1.14 1.24
C ASP A 311 28.09 -2.37 1.99
N GLY A 312 27.65 -2.14 3.22
CA GLY A 312 26.90 -3.12 4.01
C GLY A 312 27.76 -4.10 4.80
N LYS A 313 29.08 -3.92 4.85
CA LYS A 313 29.98 -4.79 5.65
C LYS A 313 29.80 -4.55 7.14
N THR A 314 29.63 -3.29 7.54
CA THR A 314 29.33 -2.90 8.91
C THR A 314 28.08 -2.03 8.96
N TRP A 315 27.32 -2.15 10.05
CA TRP A 315 26.07 -1.42 10.24
C TRP A 315 25.98 -0.81 11.62
N THR A 316 25.51 0.43 11.68
CA THR A 316 25.19 1.13 12.93
C THR A 316 23.67 1.18 13.11
N GLN A 317 23.18 0.67 14.24
CA GLN A 317 21.77 0.71 14.61
C GLN A 317 21.47 1.95 15.47
N THR A 318 20.46 2.73 15.07
CA THR A 318 19.99 3.90 15.83
C THR A 318 18.49 3.80 16.05
N PRO A 319 18.02 3.59 17.31
CA PRO A 319 16.60 3.74 17.64
C PRO A 319 16.14 5.19 17.46
N VAL A 320 14.96 5.37 16.85
CA VAL A 320 14.31 6.68 16.68
C VAL A 320 13.19 6.85 17.70
N GLU A 321 12.27 5.89 17.80
CA GLU A 321 11.25 5.84 18.84
C GLU A 321 11.28 4.47 19.54
N THR A 322 11.05 4.46 20.86
CA THR A 322 10.96 3.26 21.70
C THR A 322 9.80 3.36 22.67
N GLY A 323 9.31 2.22 23.17
CA GLY A 323 8.21 2.21 24.14
C GLY A 323 6.85 2.55 23.52
N LEU A 324 6.71 2.33 22.21
CA LEU A 324 5.47 2.57 21.49
C LEU A 324 4.44 1.50 21.82
N LEU A 325 3.17 1.89 21.87
CA LEU A 325 2.04 0.97 21.81
C LEU A 325 1.89 0.42 20.39
N LYS A 326 1.24 -0.74 20.25
CA LYS A 326 0.97 -1.37 18.96
C LYS A 326 0.24 -0.46 17.96
N ALA A 327 -0.68 0.38 18.44
CA ALA A 327 -1.40 1.34 17.61
C ALA A 327 -0.45 2.37 16.97
N ASP A 328 0.62 2.75 17.66
CA ASP A 328 1.57 3.77 17.22
C ASP A 328 2.82 3.20 16.56
N TRP A 329 2.88 1.89 16.37
CA TRP A 329 4.06 1.20 15.84
C TRP A 329 4.10 1.23 14.31
N PRO A 330 5.04 1.95 13.66
CA PRO A 330 5.24 1.85 12.23
C PRO A 330 6.00 0.56 11.88
N THR A 331 5.29 -0.40 11.31
CA THR A 331 5.89 -1.67 10.86
C THR A 331 6.24 -1.59 9.38
N GLU A 332 7.19 -2.43 8.96
CA GLU A 332 7.60 -2.65 7.56
C GLU A 332 7.72 -1.36 6.71
N PRO A 333 8.42 -0.31 7.18
CA PRO A 333 8.51 0.95 6.44
C PRO A 333 9.35 0.82 5.15
N ALA A 334 8.89 1.46 4.09
CA ALA A 334 9.62 1.65 2.83
C ALA A 334 9.94 3.12 2.63
N ALA A 335 11.16 3.44 2.20
CA ALA A 335 11.69 4.81 2.15
C ALA A 335 12.33 5.15 0.80
N VAL A 336 12.33 6.44 0.46
CA VAL A 336 13.06 7.02 -0.67
C VAL A 336 13.79 8.29 -0.22
N TYR A 337 14.97 8.52 -0.77
CA TYR A 337 15.67 9.80 -0.66
C TYR A 337 15.18 10.75 -1.76
N LEU A 338 14.70 11.93 -1.37
CA LEU A 338 14.10 12.92 -2.27
C LEU A 338 15.09 14.01 -2.73
N GLY A 339 16.33 14.03 -2.19
CA GLY A 339 17.28 15.13 -2.38
C GLY A 339 17.34 16.07 -1.18
N ASP A 340 18.42 16.87 -1.08
CA ASP A 340 18.59 17.93 -0.08
C ASP A 340 18.36 17.49 1.38
N GLY A 341 18.75 16.27 1.70
CA GLY A 341 18.58 15.68 3.03
C GLY A 341 17.16 15.20 3.33
N LYS A 342 16.21 15.33 2.39
CA LYS A 342 14.84 14.88 2.57
C LYS A 342 14.71 13.38 2.33
N ILE A 343 14.10 12.70 3.29
CA ILE A 343 13.71 11.29 3.20
C ILE A 343 12.21 11.22 3.44
N LEU A 344 11.49 10.47 2.61
CA LEU A 344 10.08 10.16 2.81
C LEU A 344 9.92 8.65 2.89
N ALA A 345 9.22 8.18 3.92
CA ALA A 345 8.85 6.80 4.09
C ALA A 345 7.36 6.63 4.35
N ILE A 346 6.83 5.49 3.94
CA ILE A 346 5.47 5.04 4.28
C ILE A 346 5.61 3.75 5.06
N ALA A 347 4.86 3.63 6.15
CA ALA A 347 4.89 2.47 7.02
C ALA A 347 3.52 1.84 7.21
N ARG A 348 3.54 0.51 7.32
CA ARG A 348 2.36 -0.29 7.68
C ARG A 348 1.87 0.08 9.07
N THR A 349 0.58 -0.14 9.28
CA THR A 349 -0.08 -0.03 10.59
C THR A 349 -0.64 -1.41 10.99
N GLU A 350 -0.45 -1.79 12.25
CA GLU A 350 -1.02 -3.05 12.79
C GLU A 350 -2.48 -2.87 13.24
N THR A 351 -2.75 -1.78 13.97
CA THR A 351 -4.07 -1.49 14.55
C THR A 351 -4.38 0.00 14.37
N GLY A 352 -4.86 0.39 13.19
CA GLY A 352 -5.15 1.79 12.88
C GLY A 352 -5.75 1.94 11.48
N PRO A 353 -6.48 3.05 11.21
CA PRO A 353 -7.26 3.17 9.99
C PRO A 353 -6.42 3.48 8.75
N ALA A 354 -5.18 3.95 8.92
CA ALA A 354 -4.34 4.42 7.81
C ALA A 354 -2.84 4.20 8.06
N GLN A 355 -2.07 4.12 6.97
CA GLN A 355 -0.60 4.04 7.02
C GLN A 355 0.03 5.29 7.66
N PHE A 356 1.25 5.14 8.16
CA PHE A 356 2.07 6.27 8.60
C PHE A 356 2.87 6.84 7.44
N GLN A 357 3.06 8.15 7.44
CA GLN A 357 4.12 8.83 6.72
C GLN A 357 5.20 9.22 7.74
N ILE A 358 6.44 8.97 7.39
CA ILE A 358 7.62 9.27 8.20
C ILE A 358 8.55 10.10 7.34
N VAL A 359 9.00 11.26 7.83
CA VAL A 359 9.87 12.18 7.08
C VAL A 359 11.08 12.59 7.89
N SER A 360 12.18 12.85 7.19
CA SER A 360 13.36 13.54 7.70
C SER A 360 13.74 14.64 6.72
N THR A 361 14.29 15.74 7.22
CA THR A 361 14.77 16.89 6.43
C THR A 361 16.29 17.11 6.59
N ASP A 362 16.96 16.24 7.32
CA ASP A 362 18.36 16.37 7.74
C ASP A 362 19.16 15.08 7.54
N SER A 363 18.85 14.36 6.46
CA SER A 363 19.50 13.09 6.08
C SER A 363 19.35 11.97 7.11
N GLY A 364 18.23 11.95 7.82
CA GLY A 364 17.87 10.90 8.77
C GLY A 364 18.39 11.11 10.20
N VAL A 365 18.80 12.34 10.55
CA VAL A 365 19.22 12.69 11.92
C VAL A 365 17.98 12.86 12.82
N THR A 366 16.97 13.59 12.35
CA THR A 366 15.68 13.74 13.02
C THR A 366 14.53 13.28 12.13
N TRP A 367 13.44 12.87 12.77
CA TRP A 367 12.30 12.24 12.11
C TRP A 367 10.97 12.74 12.67
N THR A 368 9.98 12.87 11.79
CA THR A 368 8.59 13.14 12.16
C THR A 368 7.71 12.04 11.58
N ARG A 369 6.79 11.51 12.39
CA ARG A 369 5.80 10.49 11.99
C ARG A 369 4.38 11.04 12.11
N THR A 370 3.56 10.83 11.09
CA THR A 370 2.16 11.30 11.05
C THR A 370 1.27 10.29 10.33
N ARG A 371 -0.04 10.30 10.62
CA ARG A 371 -1.02 9.47 9.89
C ARG A 371 -1.33 10.05 8.52
N THR A 372 -1.51 9.17 7.54
CA THR A 372 -1.94 9.54 6.19
C THR A 372 -3.45 9.41 6.00
N ASN A 373 -3.94 9.81 4.83
CA ASN A 373 -5.27 9.45 4.32
C ASN A 373 -5.30 8.11 3.55
N ILE A 374 -4.22 7.31 3.58
CA ILE A 374 -4.16 5.99 2.93
C ILE A 374 -4.81 4.95 3.84
N SER A 375 -6.13 4.79 3.72
CA SER A 375 -6.95 3.90 4.56
C SER A 375 -7.43 2.63 3.84
N ASP A 376 -7.25 2.54 2.53
CA ASP A 376 -7.56 1.36 1.71
C ASP A 376 -6.51 0.24 1.82
N VAL A 377 -5.91 0.11 3.00
CA VAL A 377 -4.92 -0.90 3.37
C VAL A 377 -5.45 -1.79 4.49
N SER A 378 -4.90 -3.00 4.63
CA SER A 378 -5.05 -3.83 5.82
C SER A 378 -3.77 -4.62 5.99
N ALA A 379 -3.02 -4.38 7.08
CA ALA A 379 -1.77 -5.08 7.44
C ALA A 379 -0.82 -5.36 6.24
N SER A 380 -0.62 -4.35 5.38
CA SER A 380 0.12 -4.51 4.13
C SER A 380 1.39 -3.67 4.12
N THR A 381 2.47 -4.30 3.68
CA THR A 381 3.76 -3.68 3.44
C THR A 381 3.67 -2.71 2.26
N PRO A 382 4.04 -1.43 2.42
CA PRO A 382 4.21 -0.51 1.31
C PRO A 382 5.53 -0.77 0.58
N SER A 383 5.62 -0.31 -0.66
CA SER A 383 6.87 -0.22 -1.43
C SER A 383 6.86 1.07 -2.25
N LEU A 384 7.99 1.78 -2.27
CA LEU A 384 8.11 3.09 -2.90
C LEU A 384 9.07 3.05 -4.09
N ILE A 385 8.72 3.77 -5.15
CA ILE A 385 9.64 4.08 -6.26
C ILE A 385 9.61 5.59 -6.49
N LEU A 386 10.76 6.25 -6.39
CA LEU A 386 10.95 7.61 -6.89
C LEU A 386 11.46 7.51 -8.33
N ASP A 387 10.64 7.95 -9.28
CA ASP A 387 11.02 7.99 -10.70
C ASP A 387 11.99 9.16 -10.92
N ALA A 388 13.25 8.85 -11.23
CA ALA A 388 14.29 9.85 -11.41
C ALA A 388 14.06 10.79 -12.62
N LYS A 389 13.24 10.39 -13.59
CA LYS A 389 12.99 11.17 -14.81
C LYS A 389 11.85 12.17 -14.62
N THR A 390 10.78 11.76 -13.94
CA THR A 390 9.57 12.58 -13.74
C THR A 390 9.55 13.25 -12.37
N GLY A 391 10.35 12.79 -11.41
CA GLY A 391 10.29 13.20 -10.01
C GLY A 391 9.05 12.67 -9.28
N ARG A 392 8.23 11.82 -9.92
CA ARG A 392 7.01 11.27 -9.31
C ARG A 392 7.34 10.13 -8.36
N LEU A 393 6.61 10.09 -7.26
CA LEU A 393 6.65 9.03 -6.27
C LEU A 393 5.49 8.06 -6.49
N SER A 394 5.80 6.78 -6.69
CA SER A 394 4.84 5.69 -6.69
C SER A 394 4.84 4.96 -5.34
N ASN A 395 3.65 4.73 -4.77
CA ASN A 395 3.45 3.89 -3.59
C ASN A 395 2.62 2.66 -3.96
N TYR A 396 3.19 1.48 -3.77
CA TYR A 396 2.57 0.18 -4.02
C TYR A 396 2.24 -0.53 -2.71
N TYR A 397 1.09 -1.19 -2.67
CA TYR A 397 0.68 -2.02 -1.53
C TYR A 397 -0.43 -2.98 -1.95
N TYR A 398 -0.59 -4.07 -1.21
CA TYR A 398 -1.63 -5.06 -1.47
C TYR A 398 -2.81 -4.87 -0.52
N GLU A 399 -4.03 -4.73 -1.04
CA GLU A 399 -5.24 -4.72 -0.21
C GLU A 399 -5.65 -6.15 0.14
N ARG A 400 -5.11 -6.65 1.25
CA ARG A 400 -5.49 -7.93 1.85
C ARG A 400 -7.00 -7.99 2.08
N GLY A 401 -7.61 -9.16 1.85
CA GLY A 401 -9.06 -9.34 1.94
C GLY A 401 -9.83 -9.03 0.65
N ARG A 402 -9.27 -8.17 -0.20
CA ARG A 402 -9.84 -7.85 -1.52
C ARG A 402 -9.04 -8.41 -2.68
N GLY A 403 -7.77 -8.72 -2.46
CA GLY A 403 -6.91 -9.33 -3.47
C GLY A 403 -6.46 -8.34 -4.54
N ILE A 404 -6.31 -7.05 -4.19
CA ILE A 404 -6.00 -6.00 -5.16
C ILE A 404 -4.59 -5.48 -4.89
N LEU A 405 -3.71 -5.53 -5.89
CA LEU A 405 -2.47 -4.77 -5.88
C LEU A 405 -2.78 -3.33 -6.28
N ARG A 406 -2.42 -2.37 -5.43
CA ARG A 406 -2.74 -0.94 -5.59
C ARG A 406 -1.49 -0.11 -5.86
N ARG A 407 -1.69 0.99 -6.57
CA ARG A 407 -0.69 2.05 -6.77
C ARG A 407 -1.30 3.42 -6.46
N ARG A 408 -0.50 4.31 -5.87
CA ARG A 408 -0.72 5.77 -5.85
C ARG A 408 0.48 6.44 -6.51
N VAL A 409 0.27 7.48 -7.29
CA VAL A 409 1.34 8.27 -7.93
C VAL A 409 1.16 9.74 -7.59
N VAL A 410 2.21 10.39 -7.11
CA VAL A 410 2.14 11.78 -6.61
C VAL A 410 3.43 12.54 -6.88
N ASP A 411 3.36 13.87 -6.94
CA ASP A 411 4.56 14.70 -6.72
C ASP A 411 4.88 14.67 -5.22
N PRO A 412 6.08 14.23 -4.80
CA PRO A 412 6.41 14.15 -3.38
C PRO A 412 6.25 15.48 -2.64
N ASN A 413 6.43 16.64 -3.29
CA ASN A 413 6.24 17.95 -2.67
C ASN A 413 4.79 18.21 -2.23
N VAL A 414 3.81 17.57 -2.88
CA VAL A 414 2.38 17.71 -2.53
C VAL A 414 2.07 17.02 -1.21
N VAL A 415 2.82 15.98 -0.83
CA VAL A 415 2.52 15.14 0.34
C VAL A 415 3.53 15.26 1.46
N PHE A 416 4.76 15.73 1.19
CA PHE A 416 5.86 15.74 2.17
C PHE A 416 5.46 16.42 3.49
N ASP A 417 4.90 17.63 3.42
CA ASP A 417 4.40 18.39 4.57
C ASP A 417 2.87 18.27 4.73
N HIS A 418 2.21 17.46 3.89
CA HIS A 418 0.76 17.32 3.85
C HIS A 418 0.36 15.83 3.75
N PRO A 419 0.56 15.04 4.83
CA PRO A 419 0.34 13.58 4.81
C PRO A 419 -1.12 13.17 4.54
N LEU A 420 -2.08 14.10 4.58
CA LEU A 420 -3.48 13.86 4.24
C LEU A 420 -3.81 14.14 2.76
N SER A 421 -2.83 14.54 1.96
CA SER A 421 -2.99 14.92 0.55
C SER A 421 -2.60 13.81 -0.42
N TRP A 422 -2.50 12.55 0.02
CA TRP A 422 -2.23 11.46 -0.93
C TRP A 422 -3.39 11.32 -1.92
N PRO A 423 -3.10 11.22 -3.23
CA PRO A 423 -4.13 11.07 -4.25
C PRO A 423 -4.72 9.67 -4.18
N GLY A 424 -5.94 9.49 -4.67
CA GLY A 424 -6.62 8.20 -4.81
C GLY A 424 -5.75 7.09 -5.42
N SER A 425 -5.99 5.84 -5.01
CA SER A 425 -5.29 4.69 -5.57
C SER A 425 -5.91 4.24 -6.88
N GLU A 426 -5.15 3.50 -7.67
CA GLU A 426 -5.63 2.67 -8.77
C GLU A 426 -5.27 1.20 -8.51
N ALA A 427 -6.09 0.28 -9.03
CA ALA A 427 -5.75 -1.13 -9.06
C ALA A 427 -4.85 -1.40 -10.27
N VAL A 428 -3.78 -2.17 -10.07
CA VAL A 428 -2.80 -2.49 -11.13
C VAL A 428 -2.71 -3.99 -11.41
N ALA A 429 -3.12 -4.82 -10.45
CA ALA A 429 -3.25 -6.27 -10.63
C ALA A 429 -4.20 -6.85 -9.58
N ILE A 430 -4.62 -8.11 -9.81
CA ILE A 430 -5.45 -8.90 -8.89
C ILE A 430 -4.69 -10.16 -8.47
N GLY A 431 -4.91 -10.58 -7.23
CA GLY A 431 -4.48 -11.84 -6.66
C GLY A 431 -5.53 -12.43 -5.71
N SER A 432 -5.11 -13.32 -4.84
CA SER A 432 -5.98 -13.98 -3.86
C SER A 432 -6.56 -12.97 -2.85
N PRO A 433 -7.87 -13.04 -2.56
CA PRO A 433 -8.49 -12.24 -1.52
C PRO A 433 -8.25 -12.80 -0.11
N VAL A 434 -7.58 -13.95 0.06
CA VAL A 434 -7.34 -14.54 1.39
C VAL A 434 -6.41 -13.61 2.20
N PRO A 435 -6.89 -12.99 3.31
CA PRO A 435 -6.19 -11.87 3.92
C PRO A 435 -4.74 -12.15 4.33
N TRP A 436 -4.49 -13.28 4.99
CA TRP A 436 -3.17 -13.59 5.54
C TRP A 436 -2.28 -14.38 4.57
N ASP A 437 -2.86 -14.93 3.50
CA ASP A 437 -2.16 -15.76 2.51
C ASP A 437 -1.93 -15.05 1.17
N ALA A 438 -1.96 -13.72 1.20
CA ALA A 438 -1.59 -12.87 0.08
C ALA A 438 -1.04 -11.52 0.56
N GLY A 439 -0.17 -10.89 -0.22
CA GLY A 439 0.32 -9.54 0.04
C GLY A 439 1.83 -9.37 -0.13
N ASN A 440 2.42 -8.55 0.75
CA ASN A 440 3.85 -8.17 0.73
C ASN A 440 4.30 -7.73 -0.66
N ALA A 441 3.71 -6.63 -1.13
CA ALA A 441 4.12 -6.01 -2.38
C ALA A 441 5.53 -5.43 -2.21
N ASN A 442 6.42 -5.71 -3.16
CA ASN A 442 7.77 -5.15 -3.20
C ASN A 442 8.10 -4.79 -4.66
N ALA A 443 8.74 -3.64 -4.86
CA ALA A 443 8.87 -3.05 -6.19
C ALA A 443 10.32 -2.72 -6.57
N THR A 444 10.61 -2.79 -7.87
CA THR A 444 11.84 -2.32 -8.51
C THR A 444 11.55 -1.73 -9.89
N VAL A 445 12.56 -1.18 -10.55
CA VAL A 445 12.43 -0.48 -11.83
C VAL A 445 13.51 -0.94 -12.81
N ILE A 446 13.11 -1.13 -14.08
CA ILE A 446 14.03 -1.24 -15.22
C ILE A 446 13.52 -0.28 -16.29
N GLY A 447 14.35 0.72 -16.65
CA GLY A 447 13.94 1.74 -17.61
C GLY A 447 12.69 2.51 -17.14
N GLY A 448 11.65 2.55 -17.99
CA GLY A 448 10.37 3.19 -17.70
C GLY A 448 9.29 2.25 -17.17
N THR A 449 9.68 1.08 -16.66
CA THR A 449 8.75 0.03 -16.23
C THR A 449 9.03 -0.36 -14.79
N HIS A 450 7.98 -0.37 -13.97
CA HIS A 450 8.01 -0.86 -12.60
C HIS A 450 7.64 -2.35 -12.60
N PHE A 451 8.35 -3.13 -11.79
CA PHE A 451 8.06 -4.53 -11.55
C PHE A 451 7.71 -4.70 -10.08
N VAL A 452 6.53 -5.25 -9.81
CA VAL A 452 6.01 -5.38 -8.44
C VAL A 452 5.73 -6.84 -8.14
N SER A 453 6.53 -7.43 -7.25
CA SER A 453 6.31 -8.78 -6.76
C SER A 453 5.35 -8.80 -5.58
N PHE A 454 4.54 -9.85 -5.46
CA PHE A 454 3.68 -10.11 -4.32
C PHE A 454 3.38 -11.60 -4.24
N TYR A 455 2.95 -12.09 -3.07
CA TYR A 455 2.48 -13.48 -2.95
C TYR A 455 0.96 -13.54 -2.90
N SER A 456 0.40 -14.66 -3.34
CA SER A 456 -1.03 -14.84 -3.51
C SER A 456 -1.40 -16.32 -3.48
N GLY A 457 -2.34 -16.71 -2.61
CA GLY A 457 -2.93 -18.05 -2.63
C GLY A 457 -3.74 -18.33 -1.37
N LYS A 458 -3.65 -19.56 -0.87
CA LYS A 458 -4.27 -20.00 0.38
C LYS A 458 -3.43 -21.11 0.99
N ALA A 459 -3.12 -21.03 2.28
CA ALA A 459 -2.37 -22.09 2.95
C ALA A 459 -2.99 -23.49 2.70
N PRO A 460 -2.16 -24.53 2.46
CA PRO A 460 -0.70 -24.51 2.54
C PRO A 460 0.02 -24.01 1.27
N ASP A 461 -0.69 -23.79 0.16
CA ASP A 461 -0.11 -23.48 -1.14
C ASP A 461 -0.35 -22.02 -1.57
N THR A 462 0.72 -21.26 -1.68
CA THR A 462 0.69 -19.88 -2.21
C THR A 462 1.67 -19.73 -3.35
N SER A 463 1.43 -18.78 -4.25
CA SER A 463 2.32 -18.48 -5.38
C SER A 463 2.99 -17.14 -5.19
N VAL A 464 4.16 -16.97 -5.80
CA VAL A 464 4.84 -15.67 -5.95
C VAL A 464 4.61 -15.19 -7.38
N MET A 465 4.15 -13.95 -7.49
CA MET A 465 3.75 -13.30 -8.73
C MET A 465 4.56 -12.03 -8.95
N VAL A 466 4.70 -11.58 -10.20
CA VAL A 466 5.21 -10.25 -10.56
C VAL A 466 4.26 -9.56 -11.52
N SER A 467 4.03 -8.27 -11.34
CA SER A 467 3.30 -7.43 -12.30
C SER A 467 4.24 -6.44 -12.98
N GLU A 468 4.18 -6.40 -14.30
CA GLU A 468 4.82 -5.38 -15.14
C GLU A 468 3.89 -4.17 -15.28
N ILE A 469 4.35 -2.99 -14.88
CA ILE A 469 3.53 -1.79 -14.81
C ILE A 469 4.30 -0.62 -15.38
N SER A 470 3.76 0.06 -16.41
CA SER A 470 4.38 1.28 -16.93
C SER A 470 4.45 2.37 -15.87
N ALA A 471 5.60 3.05 -15.78
CA ALA A 471 5.71 4.28 -15.00
C ALA A 471 4.71 5.31 -15.57
N GLN A 472 3.93 5.95 -14.69
CA GLN A 472 3.09 7.07 -15.12
C GLN A 472 3.97 8.28 -15.41
N LYS A 473 3.70 8.94 -16.54
CA LYS A 473 4.40 10.16 -16.97
C LYS A 473 3.90 11.39 -16.22
#